data_AF-A0A9P6TLS7-F1
#
_entry.id   AF-A0A9P6TLS7-F1
#
_cell.length_a   1.000
_cell.length_b   1.000
_cell.length_c   1.000
_cell.angle_alpha   90.00
_cell.angle_beta   90.00
_cell.angle_gamma   90.00
#
_symmetry.space_group_name_H-M   'P 1'
#
loop_
_entity.id
_entity.type
_entity.pdbx_description
1 polymer ?
#
loop_
_entity_poly.entity_id
_entity_poly.type
_entity_poly.pdbx_seq_one_letter_code
_entity_poly.pdbx_strand_id
1 'polypeptide(L)'
;MFRTAFLSTPRFVAPVRPYTTQVVKTPKTPINLGTLSDNPGAVTQRHRVGRGPGSGRGKTATRGHKGQNARSGNGTPKPWFEGGQTPLVRSVPKRGFNNIHGKEYQELNLDRLQHWIVSGRIDASKPITMKDLLDSRCIHKIEDGVKILGVGSATFNTQVTLEVSRASKSAIEAIEKAGGKVTTRYYNELGLRALIHPEKFAQAPKLAAPSRKEDIKYYNDPNNRGYLAQEAE
;
A
#
# COMPACT_ATOMS: atom_id res chain seq x y z
N MET A 1 -53.77 -13.01 25.63
CA MET A 1 -52.84 -14.09 25.20
C MET A 1 -52.34 -13.77 23.80
N PHE A 2 -51.22 -13.05 23.69
CA PHE A 2 -50.57 -12.80 22.39
C PHE A 2 -49.50 -13.86 22.18
N ARG A 3 -49.71 -14.74 21.19
CA ARG A 3 -48.74 -15.76 20.79
C ARG A 3 -47.69 -15.14 19.88
N THR A 4 -46.45 -15.46 20.23
CA THR A 4 -45.19 -15.16 19.55
C THR A 4 -45.15 -15.68 18.11
N ALA A 5 -44.60 -14.89 17.20
CA ALA A 5 -44.03 -15.37 15.94
C ALA A 5 -42.76 -14.56 15.65
N PHE A 6 -41.61 -15.07 16.10
CA PHE A 6 -40.30 -14.65 15.62
C PHE A 6 -40.18 -15.07 14.15
N LEU A 7 -40.30 -14.12 13.23
CA LEU A 7 -39.91 -14.35 11.84
C LEU A 7 -38.38 -14.26 11.76
N SER A 8 -37.73 -15.42 11.64
CA SER A 8 -36.32 -15.50 11.30
C SER A 8 -36.14 -14.99 9.87
N THR A 9 -35.58 -13.80 9.71
CA THR A 9 -35.13 -13.32 8.41
C THR A 9 -33.92 -14.15 7.98
N PRO A 10 -33.91 -14.76 6.78
CA PRO A 10 -32.71 -15.39 6.28
C PRO A 10 -31.65 -14.30 6.05
N ARG A 11 -30.49 -14.41 6.71
CA ARG A 11 -29.31 -13.63 6.37
C ARG A 11 -28.95 -13.94 4.93
N PHE A 12 -29.26 -13.03 4.01
CA PHE A 12 -28.69 -13.06 2.66
C PHE A 12 -27.19 -12.84 2.78
N VAL A 13 -26.43 -13.94 2.86
CA VAL A 13 -25.00 -13.91 2.61
C VAL A 13 -24.88 -13.60 1.12
N ALA A 14 -24.46 -12.38 0.79
CA ALA A 14 -24.16 -12.03 -0.59
C ALA A 14 -23.14 -13.05 -1.12
N PRO A 15 -23.39 -13.71 -2.27
CA PRO A 15 -22.42 -14.65 -2.82
C PRO A 15 -21.12 -13.87 -3.09
N VAL A 16 -20.02 -14.36 -2.50
CA VAL A 16 -18.67 -13.91 -2.82
C VAL A 16 -18.57 -13.93 -4.34
N ARG A 17 -18.34 -12.76 -4.96
CA ARG A 17 -18.12 -12.70 -6.41
C ARG A 17 -16.97 -13.66 -6.73
N PRO A 18 -17.17 -14.72 -7.54
CA PRO A 18 -16.05 -15.56 -7.94
C PRO A 18 -15.14 -14.69 -8.80
N TYR A 19 -13.97 -14.31 -8.29
CA TYR A 19 -12.99 -13.47 -8.99
C TYR A 19 -12.33 -14.19 -10.18
N THR A 20 -12.82 -15.34 -10.60
CA THR A 20 -12.27 -16.07 -11.74
C THR A 20 -13.38 -16.80 -12.50
N THR A 21 -14.04 -16.07 -13.40
CA THR A 21 -14.87 -16.67 -14.45
C THR A 21 -14.00 -17.08 -15.65
N GLN A 22 -12.85 -17.70 -15.42
CA GLN A 22 -12.21 -18.47 -16.48
C GLN A 22 -12.48 -19.94 -16.19
N VAL A 23 -13.46 -20.48 -16.89
CA VAL A 23 -13.65 -21.93 -16.99
C VAL A 23 -12.38 -22.45 -17.64
N VAL A 24 -11.46 -22.98 -16.83
CA VAL A 24 -10.30 -23.73 -17.32
C VAL A 24 -10.87 -24.93 -18.07
N LYS A 25 -10.95 -24.83 -19.39
CA LYS A 25 -11.36 -25.96 -20.23
C LYS A 25 -10.29 -27.03 -20.08
N THR A 26 -10.65 -28.15 -19.47
CA THR A 26 -9.77 -29.32 -19.45
C THR A 26 -9.41 -29.68 -20.89
N PRO A 27 -8.12 -29.91 -21.18
CA PRO A 27 -7.70 -30.22 -22.55
C PRO A 27 -8.34 -31.55 -22.96
N LYS A 28 -8.94 -31.58 -24.16
CA LYS A 28 -9.51 -32.82 -24.73
C LYS A 28 -8.43 -33.85 -25.10
N THR A 29 -7.18 -33.41 -25.21
CA THR A 29 -6.02 -34.22 -25.59
C THR A 29 -5.07 -34.38 -24.40
N PRO A 30 -4.34 -35.51 -24.31
CA PRO A 30 -3.32 -35.69 -23.28
C PRO A 30 -2.24 -34.62 -23.42
N ILE A 31 -1.76 -34.10 -22.30
CA ILE A 31 -0.75 -33.04 -22.26
C ILE A 31 0.59 -33.63 -22.73
N ASN A 32 1.05 -33.20 -23.91
CA ASN A 32 2.39 -33.43 -24.43
C ASN A 32 3.03 -32.09 -24.82
N LEU A 33 4.32 -32.10 -25.19
CA LEU A 33 5.04 -30.87 -25.57
C LEU A 33 4.42 -30.13 -26.78
N GLY A 34 3.71 -30.85 -27.66
CA GLY A 34 3.07 -30.28 -28.85
C GLY A 34 1.67 -29.69 -28.61
N THR A 35 1.04 -30.00 -27.48
CA THR A 35 -0.32 -29.54 -27.13
C THR A 35 -0.32 -28.43 -26.07
N LEU A 36 0.86 -27.92 -25.69
CA LEU A 36 0.96 -26.80 -24.75
C LEU A 36 0.62 -25.49 -25.48
N SER A 37 -0.33 -24.74 -24.93
CA SER A 37 -0.70 -23.41 -25.41
C SER A 37 -1.04 -22.52 -24.22
N ASP A 38 -0.75 -21.24 -24.34
CA ASP A 38 -1.13 -20.27 -23.32
C ASP A 38 -2.65 -20.13 -23.19
N ASN A 39 -3.09 -19.56 -22.06
CA ASN A 39 -4.50 -19.20 -21.86
C ASN A 39 -5.00 -18.29 -23.00
N PRO A 40 -6.25 -18.47 -23.47
CA PRO A 40 -6.79 -17.66 -24.55
C PRO A 40 -6.71 -16.17 -24.18
N GLY A 41 -6.06 -15.38 -25.04
CA GLY A 41 -5.86 -13.95 -24.83
C GLY A 41 -4.59 -13.56 -24.08
N ALA A 42 -3.80 -14.52 -23.57
CA ALA A 42 -2.49 -14.24 -22.96
C ALA A 42 -1.51 -13.62 -23.97
N VAL A 43 -1.55 -14.07 -25.23
CA VAL A 43 -0.74 -13.53 -26.33
C VAL A 43 -1.66 -12.97 -27.40
N THR A 44 -1.44 -11.71 -27.76
CA THR A 44 -2.09 -11.07 -28.90
C THR A 44 -1.13 -10.99 -30.09
N GLN A 45 -1.66 -11.22 -31.29
CA GLN A 45 -0.86 -11.12 -32.51
C GLN A 45 -0.52 -9.65 -32.79
N ARG A 46 0.77 -9.34 -32.91
CA ARG A 46 1.22 -7.99 -33.27
C ARG A 46 0.66 -7.57 -34.64
N HIS A 47 0.18 -6.34 -34.74
CA HIS A 47 -0.21 -5.78 -36.04
C HIS A 47 1.02 -5.50 -36.90
N ARG A 48 1.26 -6.36 -37.91
CA ARG A 48 2.35 -6.17 -38.87
C ARG A 48 1.94 -5.16 -39.94
N VAL A 49 2.58 -4.00 -39.95
CA VAL A 49 2.33 -2.92 -40.94
C VAL A 49 3.13 -3.14 -42.23
N GLY A 50 2.66 -2.58 -43.35
CA GLY A 50 3.39 -2.65 -44.64
C GLY A 50 3.39 -4.04 -45.28
N ARG A 51 2.28 -4.79 -45.15
CA ARG A 51 2.10 -6.15 -45.69
C ARG A 51 0.87 -6.24 -46.61
N GLY A 52 0.89 -5.45 -47.69
CA GLY A 52 -0.16 -5.45 -48.71
C GLY A 52 -1.48 -4.77 -48.30
N PRO A 53 -2.34 -4.44 -49.29
CA PRO A 53 -3.59 -3.69 -49.05
C PRO A 53 -4.65 -4.48 -48.28
N GLY A 54 -4.72 -5.81 -48.45
CA GLY A 54 -5.71 -6.66 -47.75
C GLY A 54 -5.59 -6.64 -46.22
N SER A 55 -4.45 -6.21 -45.67
CA SER A 55 -4.25 -6.04 -44.22
C SER A 55 -4.88 -4.75 -43.66
N GLY A 56 -5.34 -3.82 -44.50
CA GLY A 56 -5.79 -2.47 -44.10
C GLY A 56 -4.67 -1.53 -43.62
N ARG A 57 -3.44 -2.04 -43.47
CA ARG A 57 -2.27 -1.32 -42.92
C ARG A 57 -1.07 -1.34 -43.89
N GLY A 58 -1.34 -1.56 -45.18
CA GLY A 58 -0.33 -1.72 -46.23
C GLY A 58 0.29 -0.40 -46.67
N LYS A 59 -0.42 0.36 -47.50
CA LYS A 59 0.10 1.48 -48.32
C LYS A 59 0.90 2.53 -47.54
N THR A 60 0.43 2.92 -46.36
CA THR A 60 1.06 3.99 -45.54
C THR A 60 1.52 3.51 -44.17
N ALA A 61 1.46 2.19 -43.91
CA ALA A 61 1.81 1.62 -42.61
C ALA A 61 1.16 2.37 -41.41
N THR A 62 -0.08 2.85 -41.59
CA THR A 62 -0.85 3.67 -40.64
C THR A 62 -0.20 4.98 -40.20
N ARG A 63 0.76 5.52 -40.97
CA ARG A 63 1.40 6.82 -40.68
C ARG A 63 0.75 8.01 -41.37
N GLY A 64 -0.25 7.78 -42.21
CA GLY A 64 -0.89 8.81 -43.03
C GLY A 64 -0.10 9.14 -44.31
N HIS A 65 -0.40 10.30 -44.91
CA HIS A 65 0.24 10.77 -46.14
C HIS A 65 1.47 11.63 -45.85
N LYS A 66 1.90 12.50 -46.78
CA LYS A 66 3.19 13.22 -46.79
C LYS A 66 3.34 14.30 -45.68
N GLY A 67 3.20 13.91 -44.41
CA GLY A 67 3.41 14.77 -43.24
C GLY A 67 4.73 14.49 -42.52
N GLN A 68 5.08 15.35 -41.56
CA GLN A 68 6.33 15.27 -40.79
C GLN A 68 6.47 13.94 -40.01
N ASN A 69 5.36 13.39 -39.51
CA ASN A 69 5.33 12.11 -38.78
C ASN A 69 5.38 10.87 -39.68
N ALA A 70 5.27 11.03 -41.00
CA ALA A 70 5.19 9.89 -41.93
C ALA A 70 6.56 9.37 -42.36
N ARG A 71 7.61 10.19 -42.24
CA ARG A 71 8.99 9.87 -42.62
C ARG A 71 9.80 9.41 -41.41
N SER A 72 10.86 8.65 -41.65
CA SER A 72 11.81 8.24 -40.62
C SER A 72 12.79 9.38 -40.31
N GLY A 73 13.19 9.53 -39.04
CA GLY A 73 14.38 10.30 -38.66
C GLY A 73 14.14 11.39 -37.63
N ASN A 74 15.17 12.20 -37.43
CA ASN A 74 15.29 13.23 -36.38
C ASN A 74 14.32 14.43 -36.53
N GLY A 75 13.48 14.41 -37.56
CA GLY A 75 12.50 15.46 -37.84
C GLY A 75 11.12 15.21 -37.22
N THR A 76 10.84 14.04 -36.66
CA THR A 76 9.55 13.75 -36.03
C THR A 76 9.45 14.51 -34.69
N PRO A 77 8.45 15.40 -34.52
CA PRO A 77 8.23 16.08 -33.26
C PRO A 77 8.04 15.09 -32.12
N LYS A 78 8.62 15.43 -30.97
CA LYS A 78 8.36 14.68 -29.74
C LYS A 78 6.87 14.82 -29.38
N PRO A 79 6.24 13.82 -28.73
CA PRO A 79 4.82 13.89 -28.38
C PRO A 79 4.40 15.13 -27.57
N TRP A 80 5.34 15.76 -26.87
CA TRP A 80 5.14 16.99 -26.09
C TRP A 80 5.56 18.28 -26.82
N PHE A 81 5.80 18.22 -28.13
CA PHE A 81 6.08 19.41 -28.94
C PHE A 81 4.78 20.10 -29.35
N GLU A 82 4.60 21.36 -28.91
CA GLU A 82 3.37 22.15 -29.13
C GLU A 82 3.45 23.07 -30.36
N GLY A 83 4.16 22.65 -31.42
CA GLY A 83 4.14 23.38 -32.70
C GLY A 83 4.86 24.73 -32.73
N GLY A 84 5.69 25.04 -31.73
CA GLY A 84 6.38 26.33 -31.59
C GLY A 84 5.75 27.27 -30.55
N GLN A 85 4.60 26.91 -29.99
CA GLN A 85 4.05 27.55 -28.80
C GLN A 85 4.97 27.36 -27.59
N THR A 86 4.92 28.26 -26.61
CA THR A 86 5.58 28.11 -25.31
C THR A 86 5.06 26.84 -24.62
N PRO A 87 5.90 25.80 -24.43
CA PRO A 87 5.41 24.51 -23.94
C PRO A 87 4.82 24.61 -22.54
N LEU A 88 3.88 23.71 -22.21
CA LEU A 88 3.23 23.65 -20.90
C LEU A 88 4.22 23.62 -19.72
N VAL A 89 5.33 22.88 -19.89
CA VAL A 89 6.40 22.76 -18.87
C VAL A 89 7.09 24.09 -18.57
N ARG A 90 7.04 25.05 -19.51
CA ARG A 90 7.59 26.41 -19.35
C ARG A 90 6.53 27.44 -18.96
N SER A 91 5.29 27.26 -19.36
CA SER A 91 4.20 28.21 -19.05
C SER A 91 3.73 28.12 -17.60
N VAL A 92 3.76 26.92 -17.01
CA VAL A 92 3.41 26.71 -15.61
C VAL A 92 4.61 27.05 -14.71
N PRO A 93 4.44 27.86 -13.65
CA PRO A 93 5.52 28.13 -12.72
C PRO A 93 5.92 26.86 -11.96
N LYS A 94 7.21 26.70 -11.66
CA LYS A 94 7.68 25.65 -10.75
C LYS A 94 7.13 25.94 -9.36
N ARG A 95 6.40 24.99 -8.77
CA ARG A 95 5.77 25.13 -7.45
C ARG A 95 6.42 24.19 -6.44
N GLY A 96 6.56 24.69 -5.21
CA GLY A 96 7.05 23.92 -4.07
C GLY A 96 8.56 23.67 -4.09
N PHE A 97 8.99 22.83 -3.15
CA PHE A 97 10.36 22.33 -3.02
C PHE A 97 10.29 20.88 -2.53
N ASN A 98 11.35 20.10 -2.76
CA ASN A 98 11.44 18.75 -2.19
C ASN A 98 12.05 18.83 -0.78
N ASN A 99 11.32 18.41 0.24
CA ASN A 99 11.81 18.38 1.61
C ASN A 99 12.61 17.09 1.87
N ILE A 100 13.94 17.18 1.79
CA ILE A 100 14.86 16.05 2.04
C ILE A 100 14.83 15.52 3.48
N HIS A 101 14.21 16.26 4.41
CA HIS A 101 14.10 15.88 5.82
C HIS A 101 12.72 15.36 6.19
N GLY A 102 11.79 15.31 5.22
CA GLY A 102 10.48 14.71 5.40
C GLY A 102 10.63 13.23 5.71
N LYS A 103 9.91 12.76 6.74
CA LYS A 103 9.88 11.33 7.09
C LYS A 103 8.62 10.70 6.54
N GLU A 104 8.76 9.57 5.86
CA GLU A 104 7.67 8.79 5.30
C GLU A 104 7.37 7.60 6.21
N TYR A 105 6.25 7.69 6.93
CA TYR A 105 5.77 6.62 7.78
C TYR A 105 4.82 5.73 7.00
N GLN A 106 4.96 4.42 7.17
CA GLN A 106 4.01 3.48 6.62
C GLN A 106 2.69 3.56 7.39
N GLU A 107 1.61 3.84 6.68
CA GLU A 107 0.28 3.95 7.26
C GLU A 107 -0.32 2.58 7.56
N LEU A 108 -0.89 2.43 8.75
CA LEU A 108 -1.65 1.24 9.16
C LEU A 108 -2.99 1.66 9.75
N ASN A 109 -4.08 1.19 9.14
CA ASN A 109 -5.44 1.42 9.63
C ASN A 109 -5.85 0.38 10.67
N LEU A 110 -6.69 0.78 11.63
CA LEU A 110 -7.23 -0.12 12.67
C LEU A 110 -8.04 -1.28 12.12
N ASP A 111 -8.82 -1.07 11.04
CA ASP A 111 -9.57 -2.15 10.39
C ASP A 111 -8.67 -3.30 9.95
N ARG A 112 -7.53 -2.95 9.32
CA ARG A 112 -6.54 -3.93 8.88
C ARG A 112 -5.91 -4.64 10.07
N LEU A 113 -5.55 -3.91 11.13
CA LEU A 113 -4.99 -4.51 12.34
C LEU A 113 -5.98 -5.51 12.97
N GLN A 114 -7.24 -5.12 13.11
CA GLN A 114 -8.31 -5.99 13.63
C GLN A 114 -8.45 -7.27 12.79
N HIS A 115 -8.46 -7.16 11.46
CA HIS A 115 -8.54 -8.33 10.59
C HIS A 115 -7.36 -9.31 10.78
N TRP A 116 -6.15 -8.79 10.98
CA TRP A 116 -4.96 -9.63 11.23
C TRP A 116 -4.99 -10.34 12.58
N ILE A 117 -5.56 -9.70 13.59
CA ILE A 117 -5.77 -10.31 14.92
C ILE A 117 -6.83 -11.42 14.82
N VAL A 118 -7.98 -11.13 14.21
CA VAL A 118 -9.07 -12.11 14.06
C VAL A 118 -8.65 -13.31 13.22
N SER A 119 -7.81 -13.11 12.21
CA SER A 119 -7.24 -14.20 11.41
C SER A 119 -6.14 -15.01 12.14
N GLY A 120 -5.81 -14.66 13.38
CA GLY A 120 -4.82 -15.37 14.20
C GLY A 120 -3.37 -15.18 13.74
N ARG A 121 -3.10 -14.19 12.87
CA ARG A 121 -1.74 -13.90 12.38
C ARG A 121 -0.93 -13.05 13.35
N ILE A 122 -1.61 -12.30 14.21
CA ILE A 122 -1.00 -11.47 15.23
C ILE A 122 -1.61 -11.85 16.58
N ASP A 123 -0.75 -12.10 17.56
CA ASP A 123 -1.14 -12.36 18.93
C ASP A 123 -1.34 -11.03 19.67
N ALA A 124 -2.57 -10.77 20.11
CA ALA A 124 -2.94 -9.54 20.82
C ALA A 124 -2.50 -9.54 22.29
N SER A 125 -2.10 -10.69 22.86
CA SER A 125 -1.67 -10.79 24.25
C SER A 125 -0.26 -10.23 24.48
N LYS A 126 0.54 -10.08 23.43
CA LYS A 126 1.90 -9.52 23.49
C LYS A 126 1.90 -8.07 23.00
N PRO A 127 2.87 -7.25 23.44
CA PRO A 127 3.06 -5.93 22.87
C PRO A 127 3.42 -6.07 21.39
N ILE A 128 2.58 -5.53 20.51
CA ILE A 128 2.82 -5.57 19.06
C ILE A 128 3.77 -4.43 18.73
N THR A 129 4.96 -4.81 18.28
CA THR A 129 5.99 -3.89 17.79
C THR A 129 5.92 -3.76 16.27
N MET A 130 6.67 -2.81 15.71
CA MET A 130 6.81 -2.67 14.25
C MET A 130 7.39 -3.92 13.56
N LYS A 131 8.19 -4.73 14.28
CA LYS A 131 8.72 -5.99 13.76
C LYS A 131 7.60 -7.01 13.56
N ASP A 132 6.73 -7.19 14.55
CA ASP A 132 5.62 -8.14 14.49
C ASP A 132 4.64 -7.80 13.36
N LEU A 133 4.44 -6.50 13.08
CA LEU A 133 3.64 -6.02 11.96
C LEU A 133 4.26 -6.38 10.60
N LEU A 134 5.59 -6.38 10.49
CA LEU A 134 6.30 -6.78 9.27
C LEU A 134 6.30 -8.31 9.11
N ASP A 135 6.60 -9.04 10.18
CA ASP A 135 6.70 -10.51 10.18
C ASP A 135 5.35 -11.17 9.86
N SER A 136 4.25 -10.63 10.42
CA SER A 136 2.88 -11.05 10.09
C SER A 136 2.40 -10.63 8.69
N ARG A 137 3.24 -9.87 7.95
CA ARG A 137 2.89 -9.19 6.70
C ARG A 137 1.62 -8.34 6.78
N CYS A 138 1.33 -7.81 7.97
CA CYS A 138 0.35 -6.73 8.10
C CYS A 138 0.86 -5.50 7.35
N ILE A 139 2.17 -5.29 7.37
CA ILE A 139 2.89 -4.30 6.57
C ILE A 139 3.94 -5.01 5.71
N HIS A 140 4.25 -4.44 4.53
CA HIS A 140 5.24 -5.02 3.60
C HIS A 140 6.61 -4.36 3.65
N LYS A 141 6.66 -3.06 3.95
CA LYS A 141 7.89 -2.27 4.00
C LYS A 141 7.76 -1.22 5.10
N ILE A 142 8.85 -0.97 5.80
CA ILE A 142 8.95 0.08 6.80
C ILE A 142 10.16 0.93 6.41
N GLU A 143 9.92 2.22 6.13
CA GLU A 143 10.97 3.20 5.86
C GLU A 143 11.33 3.92 7.16
N ASP A 144 10.72 5.07 7.46
CA ASP A 144 11.00 5.82 8.70
C ASP A 144 10.22 5.32 9.93
N GLY A 145 9.33 4.35 9.73
CA GLY A 145 8.53 3.74 10.79
C GLY A 145 7.08 3.50 10.39
N VAL A 146 6.22 3.31 11.39
CA VAL A 146 4.79 3.01 11.20
C VAL A 146 3.93 4.07 11.89
N LYS A 147 2.90 4.54 11.18
CA LYS A 147 1.88 5.44 11.70
C LYS A 147 0.51 4.77 11.72
N ILE A 148 -0.08 4.67 12.90
CA ILE A 148 -1.44 4.14 13.05
C ILE A 148 -2.47 5.23 12.74
N LEU A 149 -3.49 4.87 11.96
CA LEU A 149 -4.60 5.72 11.56
C LEU A 149 -5.94 5.13 12.02
N GLY A 150 -6.87 6.01 12.39
CA GLY A 150 -8.16 5.64 13.00
C GLY A 150 -9.26 5.15 12.04
N VAL A 151 -8.94 4.79 10.79
CA VAL A 151 -9.93 4.21 9.87
C VAL A 151 -10.33 2.82 10.38
N GLY A 152 -11.62 2.60 10.59
CA GLY A 152 -12.14 1.38 11.22
C GLY A 152 -12.24 1.44 12.76
N SER A 153 -12.17 2.64 13.34
CA SER A 153 -12.29 2.82 14.81
C SER A 153 -13.57 2.23 15.42
N ALA A 154 -14.68 2.19 14.68
CA ALA A 154 -15.96 1.68 15.18
C ALA A 154 -16.01 0.14 15.30
N THR A 155 -15.19 -0.57 14.52
CA THR A 155 -15.15 -2.05 14.50
C THR A 155 -14.00 -2.61 15.33
N PHE A 156 -13.08 -1.76 15.79
CA PHE A 156 -11.95 -2.15 16.61
C PHE A 156 -12.39 -2.37 18.06
N ASN A 157 -12.31 -3.63 18.52
CA ASN A 157 -12.78 -4.04 19.85
C ASN A 157 -11.78 -4.93 20.59
N THR A 158 -10.58 -5.13 20.04
CA THR A 158 -9.55 -5.95 20.67
C THR A 158 -8.69 -5.08 21.58
N GLN A 159 -8.45 -5.56 22.80
CA GLN A 159 -7.43 -4.99 23.67
C GLN A 159 -6.04 -5.31 23.12
N VAL A 160 -5.25 -4.26 22.85
CA VAL A 160 -3.93 -4.39 22.23
C VAL A 160 -2.96 -3.39 22.85
N THR A 161 -1.72 -3.82 23.11
CA THR A 161 -0.61 -2.93 23.45
C THR A 161 0.24 -2.69 22.21
N LEU A 162 0.33 -1.46 21.72
CA LEU A 162 1.02 -1.09 20.48
C LEU A 162 2.24 -0.22 20.74
N GLU A 163 3.39 -0.61 20.19
CA GLU A 163 4.60 0.21 20.14
C GLU A 163 4.94 0.57 18.69
N VAL A 164 4.68 1.82 18.31
CA VAL A 164 4.82 2.33 16.93
C VAL A 164 5.48 3.69 16.90
N SER A 165 5.85 4.20 15.72
CA SER A 165 6.49 5.52 15.62
C SER A 165 5.52 6.67 15.88
N ARG A 166 4.33 6.63 15.27
CA ARG A 166 3.30 7.67 15.42
C ARG A 166 1.89 7.08 15.42
N ALA A 167 0.94 7.83 15.95
CA ALA A 167 -0.49 7.48 15.88
C ALA A 167 -1.36 8.72 15.68
N SER A 168 -2.52 8.57 15.03
CA SER A 168 -3.53 9.62 14.96
C SER A 168 -4.32 9.68 16.26
N LYS A 169 -4.80 10.89 16.65
CA LYS A 169 -5.63 11.07 17.86
C LYS A 169 -6.85 10.14 17.86
N SER A 170 -7.55 10.07 16.72
CA SER A 170 -8.68 9.17 16.53
C SER A 170 -8.34 7.68 16.70
N ALA A 171 -7.11 7.28 16.38
CA ALA A 171 -6.68 5.90 16.57
C ALA A 171 -6.38 5.62 18.05
N ILE A 172 -5.68 6.54 18.72
CA ILE A 172 -5.37 6.46 20.15
C ILE A 172 -6.67 6.32 20.95
N GLU A 173 -7.64 7.20 20.70
CA GLU A 173 -8.96 7.15 21.36
C GLU A 173 -9.70 5.83 21.12
N ALA A 174 -9.65 5.29 19.90
CA ALA A 174 -10.31 4.04 19.57
C ALA A 174 -9.64 2.83 20.24
N ILE A 175 -8.31 2.80 20.30
CA ILE A 175 -7.56 1.72 20.96
C ILE A 175 -7.78 1.78 22.48
N GLU A 176 -7.77 2.96 23.08
CA GLU A 176 -8.05 3.15 24.51
C GLU A 176 -9.50 2.79 24.86
N LYS A 177 -10.47 3.11 24.00
CA LYS A 177 -11.87 2.65 24.15
C LYS A 177 -11.99 1.12 24.13
N ALA A 178 -11.15 0.44 23.38
CA ALA A 178 -11.07 -1.02 23.37
C ALA A 178 -10.23 -1.59 24.55
N GLY A 179 -9.75 -0.74 25.46
CA GLY A 179 -8.94 -1.12 26.63
C GLY A 179 -7.46 -1.37 26.32
N GLY A 180 -7.00 -1.03 25.10
CA GLY A 180 -5.60 -1.12 24.70
C GLY A 180 -4.73 0.04 25.19
N LYS A 181 -3.42 -0.06 24.96
CA LYS A 181 -2.42 0.99 25.25
C LYS A 181 -1.60 1.27 24.01
N VAL A 182 -1.36 2.54 23.70
CA VAL A 182 -0.48 2.98 22.60
C VAL A 182 0.73 3.68 23.19
N THR A 183 1.92 3.32 22.73
CA THR A 183 3.16 4.01 23.03
C THR A 183 3.82 4.41 21.72
N THR A 184 3.99 5.72 21.53
CA THR A 184 4.72 6.24 20.37
C THR A 184 6.20 6.38 20.70
N ARG A 185 7.06 5.72 19.94
CA ARG A 185 8.50 5.63 20.21
C ARG A 185 9.36 6.13 19.05
N TYR A 186 10.40 6.87 19.41
CA TYR A 186 11.41 7.30 18.47
C TYR A 186 12.36 6.16 18.09
N TYR A 187 12.58 6.01 16.79
CA TYR A 187 13.66 5.20 16.24
C TYR A 187 14.44 6.04 15.22
N ASN A 188 15.77 5.96 15.26
CA ASN A 188 16.61 6.35 14.14
C ASN A 188 16.70 5.19 13.14
N GLU A 189 17.21 5.43 11.93
CA GLU A 189 17.32 4.40 10.89
C GLU A 189 18.04 3.13 11.38
N LEU A 190 19.15 3.29 12.12
CA LEU A 190 19.91 2.17 12.68
C LEU A 190 19.11 1.40 13.73
N GLY A 191 18.45 2.08 14.65
CA GLY A 191 17.64 1.47 15.70
C GLY A 191 16.40 0.78 15.16
N LEU A 192 15.76 1.37 14.15
CA LEU A 192 14.63 0.76 13.45
C LEU A 192 15.08 -0.51 12.71
N ARG A 193 16.23 -0.45 12.03
CA ARG A 193 16.81 -1.62 11.38
C ARG A 193 17.16 -2.72 12.40
N ALA A 194 17.67 -2.35 13.58
CA ALA A 194 17.96 -3.30 14.65
C ALA A 194 16.69 -3.94 15.24
N LEU A 195 15.60 -3.18 15.35
CA LEU A 195 14.29 -3.71 15.75
C LEU A 195 13.75 -4.71 14.72
N ILE A 196 13.79 -4.35 13.44
CA ILE A 196 13.22 -5.17 12.36
C ILE A 196 14.06 -6.41 12.09
N HIS A 197 15.39 -6.25 12.03
CA HIS A 197 16.35 -7.29 11.65
C HIS A 197 17.39 -7.51 12.75
N PRO A 198 16.99 -8.00 13.94
CA PRO A 198 17.94 -8.23 15.03
C PRO A 198 19.00 -9.27 14.65
N GLU A 199 18.70 -10.22 13.77
CA GLU A 199 19.63 -11.26 13.29
C GLU A 199 20.85 -10.71 12.56
N LYS A 200 20.78 -9.47 12.05
CA LYS A 200 21.90 -8.82 11.34
C LYS A 200 22.90 -8.16 12.28
N PHE A 201 22.60 -8.10 13.57
CA PHE A 201 23.43 -7.45 14.58
C PHE A 201 23.92 -8.49 15.59
N ALA A 202 25.24 -8.64 15.72
CA ALA A 202 25.82 -9.53 16.73
C ALA A 202 25.47 -9.07 18.16
N GLN A 203 25.41 -7.76 18.37
CA GLN A 203 24.91 -7.12 19.58
C GLN A 203 23.98 -5.97 19.19
N ALA A 204 22.84 -5.87 19.85
CA ALA A 204 21.87 -4.81 19.57
C ALA A 204 22.48 -3.43 19.89
N PRO A 205 22.45 -2.47 18.94
CA PRO A 205 22.92 -1.13 19.20
C PRO A 205 22.03 -0.45 20.24
N LYS A 206 22.62 0.44 21.04
CA LYS A 206 21.87 1.28 21.96
C LYS A 206 20.90 2.18 21.17
N LEU A 207 19.64 2.22 21.59
CA LEU A 207 18.65 3.10 20.98
C LEU A 207 19.04 4.57 21.19
N ALA A 208 19.02 5.33 20.09
CA ALA A 208 19.36 6.75 20.11
C ALA A 208 18.22 7.58 20.71
N ALA A 209 18.57 8.64 21.44
CA ALA A 209 17.61 9.66 21.83
C ALA A 209 17.29 10.58 20.64
N PRO A 210 16.07 11.16 20.57
CA PRO A 210 15.73 12.12 19.54
C PRO A 210 16.60 13.38 19.67
N SER A 211 17.26 13.76 18.57
CA SER A 211 18.12 14.95 18.53
C SER A 211 17.40 16.19 18.00
N ARG A 212 16.43 16.02 17.10
CA ARG A 212 15.67 17.13 16.50
C ARG A 212 14.65 17.66 17.50
N LYS A 213 14.58 19.01 17.62
CA LYS A 213 13.61 19.70 18.51
C LYS A 213 12.16 19.27 18.27
N GLU A 214 11.79 19.05 17.00
CA GLU A 214 10.44 18.61 16.62
C GLU A 214 10.12 17.20 17.11
N ASP A 215 11.08 16.27 16.99
CA ASP A 215 10.91 14.89 17.47
C ASP A 215 10.84 14.91 19.01
N ILE A 216 11.72 15.65 19.69
CA ILE A 216 11.69 15.81 21.16
C ILE A 216 10.34 16.32 21.63
N LYS A 217 9.81 17.39 20.99
CA LYS A 217 8.49 17.94 21.32
C LYS A 217 7.40 16.88 21.14
N TYR A 218 7.39 16.18 19.99
CA TYR A 218 6.36 15.18 19.70
C TYR A 218 6.32 14.03 20.71
N TYR A 219 7.47 13.47 21.10
CA TYR A 219 7.55 12.35 22.03
C TYR A 219 7.46 12.74 23.51
N ASN A 220 7.57 14.03 23.83
CA ASN A 220 7.31 14.55 25.17
C ASN A 220 5.81 14.88 25.36
N ASP A 221 5.07 15.14 24.29
CA ASP A 221 3.64 15.47 24.37
C ASP A 221 2.80 14.25 24.85
N PRO A 222 2.10 14.33 26.00
CA PRO A 222 1.26 13.22 26.51
C PRO A 222 0.10 12.88 25.58
N ASN A 223 -0.42 13.86 24.84
CA ASN A 223 -1.50 13.67 23.86
C ASN A 223 -1.13 12.71 22.72
N ASN A 224 0.17 12.60 22.39
CA ASN A 224 0.65 11.68 21.37
C ASN A 224 1.05 10.32 21.96
N ARG A 225 0.89 10.14 23.27
CA ARG A 225 1.38 8.98 24.03
C ARG A 225 2.87 8.71 23.79
N GLY A 226 3.64 9.79 23.75
CA GLY A 226 5.07 9.75 23.53
C GLY A 226 5.80 9.05 24.68
N TYR A 227 6.77 8.21 24.35
CA TYR A 227 7.51 7.42 25.35
C TYR A 227 8.37 8.24 26.33
N LEU A 228 8.60 9.53 26.05
CA LEU A 228 9.31 10.45 26.94
C LEU A 228 8.36 11.26 27.83
N ALA A 229 7.06 11.23 27.54
CA ALA A 229 6.07 11.93 28.35
C ALA A 229 6.03 11.28 29.73
N GLN A 230 6.14 12.11 30.78
CA GLN A 230 5.81 11.67 32.13
C GLN A 230 4.29 11.43 32.17
N GLU A 231 3.86 10.24 32.57
CA GLU A 231 2.44 10.00 32.83
C GLU A 231 2.05 10.96 33.95
N ALA A 232 1.10 11.87 33.70
CA ALA A 232 0.59 12.75 34.74
C ALA A 232 -0.15 11.85 35.73
N GLU A 233 0.46 11.63 36.90
CA GLU A 233 -0.18 11.03 38.08
C GLU A 233 -1.43 11.81 38.49
#